data_AF-A0AA39KFZ4-F1
#
_entry.id   AF-A0AA39KFZ4-F1
#
_cell.length_a   1.000
_cell.length_b   1.000
_cell.length_c   1.000
_cell.angle_alpha   90.00
_cell.angle_beta   90.00
_cell.angle_gamma   90.00
#
_symmetry.space_group_name_H-M   'P 1'
#
loop_
_entity.id
_entity.type
_entity.pdbx_description
1 polymer ?
#
loop_
_entity_poly.entity_id
_entity_poly.type
_entity_poly.pdbx_seq_one_letter_code
_entity_poly.pdbx_strand_id
1 'polypeptide(L)'
;MQFKKGSFDVGGIIYPVAIKYDPKFGDAFWNSSRYSMVQYLYMMMSSWAIVCDVWYLPPMYRADGESAIDFANRVKSVIARQGGLVDLQWDGQLKRMKPKKEWRERQQEELSKRLKVE
;
A
#
# COMPACT_ATOMS: atom_id res chain seq x y z
N MET A 1 -1.44 -2.54 1.03
CA MET A 1 -2.26 -2.98 -0.13
C MET A 1 -2.15 -4.49 -0.31
N GLN A 2 -3.27 -5.17 -0.59
CA GLN A 2 -3.29 -6.61 -0.86
C GLN A 2 -3.34 -6.83 -2.36
N PHE A 3 -2.37 -7.54 -2.92
CA PHE A 3 -2.42 -7.98 -4.31
C PHE A 3 -3.33 -9.20 -4.43
N LYS A 4 -4.15 -9.24 -5.48
CA LYS A 4 -5.05 -10.37 -5.73
C LYS A 4 -4.28 -11.48 -6.44
N LYS A 5 -4.32 -12.69 -5.87
CA LYS A 5 -3.62 -13.88 -6.39
C LYS A 5 -3.89 -14.10 -7.88
N GLY A 6 -5.14 -13.92 -8.32
CA GLY A 6 -5.55 -14.16 -9.70
C GLY A 6 -4.72 -13.38 -10.73
N SER A 7 -4.28 -12.15 -10.42
CA SER A 7 -3.47 -11.33 -11.33
C SER A 7 -2.06 -11.87 -11.55
N PHE A 8 -1.55 -12.71 -10.63
CA PHE A 8 -0.20 -13.28 -10.67
C PHE A 8 -0.19 -14.77 -11.04
N ASP A 9 -1.38 -15.38 -11.20
CA ASP A 9 -1.54 -16.81 -11.47
C ASP A 9 -1.64 -17.13 -12.97
N VAL A 10 -2.08 -16.16 -13.79
CA VAL A 10 -2.32 -16.33 -15.23
C VAL A 10 -1.04 -16.59 -16.04
N GLY A 11 0.14 -16.40 -15.42
CA GLY A 11 1.42 -16.53 -16.09
C GLY A 11 1.70 -15.33 -17.01
N GLY A 12 2.86 -14.72 -16.87
CA GLY A 12 3.22 -13.53 -17.66
C GLY A 12 4.29 -12.68 -17.00
N ILE A 13 4.80 -11.73 -17.77
CA ILE A 13 5.77 -10.73 -17.33
C ILE A 13 5.00 -9.59 -16.67
N ILE A 14 5.37 -9.25 -15.43
CA ILE A 14 4.75 -8.13 -14.71
C ILE A 14 5.67 -6.92 -14.81
N TYR A 15 5.12 -5.79 -15.25
CA TYR A 15 5.80 -4.49 -15.27
C TYR A 15 5.31 -3.66 -14.07
N PRO A 16 6.09 -3.59 -12.97
CA PRO A 16 5.67 -2.88 -11.78
C PRO A 16 5.73 -1.37 -12.02
N VAL A 17 4.73 -0.65 -11.50
CA VAL A 17 4.72 0.81 -11.46
C VAL A 17 4.44 1.24 -10.04
N ALA A 18 5.29 2.10 -9.49
CA ALA A 18 5.04 2.75 -8.22
C ALA A 18 4.45 4.14 -8.48
N ILE A 19 3.34 4.45 -7.82
CA ILE A 19 2.68 5.77 -7.90
C ILE A 19 2.50 6.26 -6.48
N LYS A 20 3.03 7.46 -6.19
CA LYS A 20 2.91 8.10 -4.88
C LYS A 20 2.29 9.47 -5.03
N TYR A 21 1.19 9.69 -4.31
CA TYR A 21 0.51 10.98 -4.26
C TYR A 21 1.07 11.82 -3.11
N ASP A 22 1.29 13.12 -3.33
CA ASP A 22 1.64 14.06 -2.26
C ASP A 22 0.35 14.67 -1.68
N PRO A 23 -0.04 14.32 -0.44
CA PRO A 23 -1.28 14.78 0.18
C PRO A 23 -1.29 16.29 0.48
N LYS A 24 -0.15 16.99 0.34
CA LYS A 24 -0.08 18.45 0.54
C LYS A 24 -0.86 19.23 -0.53
N PHE A 25 -0.93 18.71 -1.76
CA PHE A 25 -1.58 19.39 -2.88
C PHE A 25 -3.05 18.99 -3.03
N GLY A 26 -3.35 17.72 -2.71
CA GLY A 26 -4.69 17.16 -2.74
C GLY A 26 -4.66 15.68 -2.36
N ASP A 27 -5.69 15.22 -1.64
CA ASP A 27 -5.80 13.80 -1.28
C ASP A 27 -6.63 13.06 -2.33
N ALA A 28 -5.95 12.29 -3.19
CA ALA A 28 -6.60 11.46 -4.21
C ALA A 28 -7.30 10.22 -3.64
N PHE A 29 -7.19 9.97 -2.33
CA PHE A 29 -7.81 8.82 -1.68
C PHE A 29 -9.16 9.17 -1.05
N TRP A 30 -10.24 8.64 -1.62
CA TRP A 30 -11.56 8.82 -1.01
C TRP A 30 -11.81 7.86 0.18
N ASN A 31 -11.89 8.45 1.37
CA ASN A 31 -12.36 7.77 2.56
C ASN A 31 -13.87 8.02 2.81
N SER A 32 -14.70 7.10 2.30
CA SER A 32 -16.16 7.13 2.43
C SER A 32 -16.66 7.09 3.88
N SER A 33 -15.84 6.64 4.85
CA SER A 33 -16.22 6.65 6.27
C SER A 33 -15.99 8.01 6.93
N ARG A 34 -15.20 8.89 6.31
CA ARG A 34 -14.93 10.25 6.83
C ARG A 34 -15.64 11.34 6.02
N TYR A 35 -15.77 11.17 4.70
CA TYR A 35 -16.30 12.19 3.80
C TYR A 35 -17.39 11.62 2.90
N SER A 36 -18.51 12.35 2.78
CA SER A 36 -19.52 12.04 1.76
C SER A 36 -18.94 12.24 0.36
N MET A 37 -19.55 11.62 -0.65
CA MET A 37 -19.07 11.77 -2.04
C MET A 37 -19.09 13.24 -2.49
N VAL A 38 -20.15 13.98 -2.15
CA VAL A 38 -20.28 15.41 -2.50
C VAL A 38 -19.17 16.23 -1.83
N GLN A 39 -18.90 15.97 -0.55
CA GLN A 39 -17.84 16.67 0.17
C GLN A 39 -16.45 16.34 -0.40
N TYR A 40 -16.21 15.09 -0.78
CA TYR A 40 -14.96 14.69 -1.42
C TYR A 40 -14.80 15.36 -2.79
N LEU A 41 -15.85 15.39 -3.61
CA LEU A 41 -15.83 16.11 -4.90
C LEU A 41 -15.54 17.60 -4.71
N TYR A 42 -16.16 18.24 -3.72
CA TYR A 42 -15.88 19.63 -3.39
C TYR A 42 -14.42 19.83 -2.98
N MET A 43 -13.89 18.98 -2.09
CA MET A 43 -12.47 19.00 -1.71
C MET A 43 -11.56 18.88 -2.94
N MET A 44 -11.86 17.95 -3.85
CA MET A 44 -11.10 17.75 -5.09
C MET A 44 -11.15 18.98 -6.01
N MET A 45 -12.33 19.58 -6.21
CA MET A 45 -12.50 20.79 -7.03
C MET A 45 -11.81 22.01 -6.42
N SER A 46 -11.74 22.09 -5.09
CA SER A 46 -11.05 23.16 -4.36
C SER A 46 -9.56 22.90 -4.15
N SER A 47 -9.07 21.68 -4.47
CA SER A 47 -7.65 21.33 -4.35
C SER A 47 -6.88 21.94 -5.50
N TRP A 48 -5.70 22.49 -5.23
CA TRP A 48 -4.91 23.19 -6.26
C TRP A 48 -4.42 22.24 -7.36
N ALA A 49 -3.91 21.07 -6.98
CA ALA A 49 -3.43 20.05 -7.91
C ALA A 49 -3.41 18.67 -7.25
N ILE A 50 -3.41 17.62 -8.06
CA ILE A 50 -3.03 16.28 -7.62
C ILE A 50 -1.62 16.03 -8.15
N VAL A 51 -0.63 16.05 -7.27
CA VAL A 51 0.76 15.76 -7.64
C VAL A 51 1.03 14.29 -7.35
N CYS A 52 1.53 13.58 -8.36
CA CYS A 52 1.95 12.20 -8.21
C CYS A 52 3.33 11.95 -8.82
N ASP A 53 4.17 11.26 -8.06
CA ASP A 53 5.44 10.73 -8.54
C ASP A 53 5.20 9.33 -9.09
N VAL A 54 5.66 9.10 -10.32
CA VAL A 54 5.48 7.83 -11.04
C VAL A 54 6.85 7.23 -11.35
N TRP A 55 7.07 6.00 -10.92
CA TRP A 55 8.27 5.23 -11.24
C TRP A 55 7.89 3.98 -12.02
N TYR A 56 8.48 3.83 -13.21
CA TYR A 56 8.45 2.60 -13.97
C TYR A 56 9.60 1.71 -13.52
N LEU A 57 9.28 0.49 -13.11
CA LEU A 57 10.29 -0.47 -12.64
C LEU A 57 10.58 -1.52 -13.70
N PRO A 58 11.76 -2.16 -13.64
CA PRO A 58 12.10 -3.25 -14.55
C PRO A 58 11.09 -4.40 -14.52
N PRO A 59 10.91 -5.11 -15.64
CA PRO A 59 10.02 -6.26 -15.70
C PRO A 59 10.44 -7.32 -14.68
N MET A 60 9.44 -7.94 -14.06
CA MET A 60 9.62 -9.03 -13.11
C MET A 60 9.02 -10.31 -13.69
N TYR A 61 9.82 -11.37 -13.62
CA TYR A 61 9.47 -12.71 -14.06
C TYR A 61 9.27 -13.60 -12.84
N ARG A 62 8.31 -14.51 -12.90
CA ARG A 62 8.10 -15.53 -11.87
C ARG A 62 9.26 -16.52 -11.91
N ALA A 63 9.85 -16.81 -10.76
CA ALA A 63 10.94 -17.79 -10.66
C ALA A 63 10.41 -19.23 -10.68
N ASP A 64 11.27 -20.17 -11.05
CA ASP A 64 10.92 -21.60 -11.07
C ASP A 64 10.58 -22.08 -9.65
N GLY A 65 9.37 -22.64 -9.49
CA GLY A 65 8.86 -23.08 -8.20
C GLY A 65 8.32 -21.98 -7.27
N GLU A 66 8.39 -20.71 -7.65
CA GLU A 66 7.80 -19.59 -6.88
C GLU A 66 6.27 -19.69 -6.92
N SER A 67 5.59 -19.58 -5.78
CA SER A 67 4.12 -19.52 -5.77
C SER A 67 3.62 -18.16 -6.29
N ALA A 68 2.41 -18.11 -6.82
CA ALA A 68 1.82 -16.83 -7.27
C ALA A 68 1.71 -15.79 -6.14
N ILE A 69 1.60 -16.25 -4.89
CA ILE A 69 1.52 -15.39 -3.71
C ILE A 69 2.90 -14.81 -3.38
N ASP A 70 3.95 -15.64 -3.44
CA ASP A 70 5.33 -15.21 -3.20
C ASP A 70 5.79 -14.22 -4.26
N PHE A 71 5.45 -14.49 -5.53
CA PHE A 71 5.71 -13.57 -6.63
C PHE A 71 5.00 -12.22 -6.43
N ALA A 72 3.72 -12.24 -6.04
CA ALA A 72 2.97 -11.03 -5.74
C ALA A 72 3.60 -10.22 -4.59
N ASN A 73 4.04 -10.90 -3.52
CA ASN A 73 4.71 -10.26 -2.39
C ASN A 73 6.06 -9.66 -2.80
N ARG A 74 6.83 -10.34 -3.65
CA ARG A 74 8.10 -9.82 -4.18
C ARG A 74 7.88 -8.56 -5.01
N VAL A 75 6.93 -8.58 -5.96
CA VAL A 75 6.57 -7.40 -6.77
C VAL A 75 6.11 -6.25 -5.87
N LYS A 76 5.27 -6.54 -4.87
CA LYS A 76 4.80 -5.56 -3.89
C LYS A 76 5.96 -4.93 -3.10
N SER A 77 6.90 -5.73 -2.63
CA SER A 77 8.06 -5.24 -1.86
C SER A 77 8.92 -4.28 -2.67
N VAL A 78 9.09 -4.55 -3.97
CA VAL A 78 9.86 -3.71 -4.91
C VAL A 78 9.16 -2.37 -5.13
N ILE A 79 7.84 -2.38 -5.33
CA ILE A 79 7.03 -1.16 -5.44
C ILE A 79 7.06 -0.35 -4.14
N ALA A 80 6.90 -1.02 -2.99
CA ALA A 80 6.89 -0.37 -1.68
C ALA A 80 8.24 0.31 -1.39
N ARG A 81 9.36 -0.39 -1.67
CA ARG A 81 10.71 0.17 -1.53
C ARG A 81 10.90 1.41 -2.39
N GLN A 82 10.45 1.38 -3.64
CA GLN A 82 10.57 2.52 -4.55
C GLN A 82 9.74 3.73 -4.06
N GLY A 83 8.52 3.50 -3.59
CA GLY A 83 7.65 4.56 -3.05
C GLY A 83 8.05 5.07 -1.64
N GLY A 84 9.04 4.45 -1.00
CA GLY A 84 9.37 4.69 0.41
C GLY A 84 8.23 4.32 1.36
N LEU A 85 7.46 3.29 1.01
CA LEU A 85 6.31 2.79 1.75
C LEU A 85 6.70 1.55 2.56
N VAL A 86 6.10 1.40 3.75
CA VAL A 86 6.32 0.21 4.58
C VAL A 86 5.55 -0.97 4.00
N ASP A 87 6.26 -2.05 3.71
CA ASP A 87 5.65 -3.30 3.24
C ASP A 87 4.98 -4.05 4.41
N LEU A 88 3.68 -3.80 4.58
CA LEU A 88 2.85 -4.46 5.60
C LEU A 88 1.95 -5.50 4.95
N GLN A 89 1.80 -6.68 5.58
CA GLN A 89 0.73 -7.62 5.24
C GLN A 89 -0.61 -6.95 5.50
N TRP A 90 -1.22 -6.44 4.45
CA TRP A 90 -2.39 -5.59 4.53
C TRP A 90 -3.66 -6.44 4.58
N ASP A 91 -4.38 -6.36 5.69
CA ASP A 91 -5.77 -6.80 5.75
C ASP A 91 -6.64 -5.69 5.13
N GLY A 92 -7.33 -6.02 4.03
CA GLY A 92 -8.20 -5.09 3.29
C GLY A 92 -9.27 -4.39 4.15
N GLN A 93 -9.50 -4.87 5.37
CA GLN A 93 -10.47 -4.32 6.31
C GLN A 93 -10.01 -3.08 7.09
N LEU A 94 -8.72 -2.71 7.05
CA LEU A 94 -8.19 -1.55 7.79
C LEU A 94 -8.82 -0.20 7.39
N LYS A 95 -9.50 -0.11 6.23
CA LYS A 95 -10.28 1.08 5.85
C LYS A 95 -11.51 1.28 6.74
N ARG A 96 -12.10 0.19 7.25
CA ARG A 96 -13.37 0.19 8.00
C ARG A 96 -13.18 -0.17 9.48
N MET A 97 -12.18 -0.98 9.78
CA MET A 97 -11.93 -1.55 11.09
C MET A 97 -10.59 -1.09 11.63
N LYS A 98 -10.53 -0.82 12.94
CA LYS A 98 -9.24 -0.61 13.62
C LYS A 98 -8.43 -1.91 13.57
N PRO A 99 -7.08 -1.83 13.60
CA PRO A 99 -6.24 -3.01 13.68
C PRO A 99 -6.65 -3.90 14.88
N LYS A 100 -6.66 -5.23 14.69
CA LYS A 100 -7.00 -6.17 15.78
C LYS A 100 -6.10 -5.91 17.00
N LYS A 101 -6.63 -6.18 18.19
CA LYS A 101 -5.94 -5.90 19.47
C LYS A 101 -4.57 -6.60 19.53
N GLU A 102 -4.50 -7.87 19.13
CA GLU A 102 -3.26 -8.66 19.11
C GLU A 102 -2.13 -8.01 18.31
N TRP A 103 -2.44 -7.44 17.14
CA TRP A 103 -1.43 -6.76 16.31
C TRP A 103 -0.93 -5.46 16.95
N ARG A 104 -1.82 -4.72 17.63
CA ARG A 104 -1.42 -3.52 18.38
C ARG A 104 -0.53 -3.87 19.57
N GLU A 105 -0.88 -4.93 20.31
CA GLU A 105 -0.11 -5.40 21.45
C GLU A 105 1.27 -5.90 21.03
N ARG A 106 1.39 -6.67 19.94
CA ARG A 106 2.70 -7.07 19.38
C ARG A 106 3.57 -5.87 19.03
N GLN A 107 3.00 -4.86 18.37
CA GLN A 107 3.78 -3.67 18.00
C GLN A 107 4.18 -2.84 19.24
N GLN A 108 3.31 -2.76 20.25
CA GLN A 108 3.63 -2.15 21.55
C GLN A 108 4.76 -2.90 22.26
N GLU A 109 4.78 -4.23 22.20
CA GLU A 109 5.85 -5.04 22.76
C GLU A 109 7.19 -4.74 22.06
N GLU A 110 7.23 -4.73 20.73
CA GLU A 110 8.43 -4.37 19.96
C GLU A 110 8.92 -2.96 20.28
N LEU A 111 8.03 -1.98 20.36
CA LEU A 111 8.37 -0.61 20.73
C LEU A 111 8.89 -0.53 22.17
N SER A 112 8.27 -1.24 23.11
CA SER A 112 8.72 -1.29 24.50
C SER A 112 10.11 -1.89 24.65
N LYS A 113 10.47 -2.88 23.80
CA LYS A 113 11.82 -3.46 23.76
C LYS A 113 12.83 -2.45 23.22
N ARG A 114 12.47 -1.65 22.21
CA ARG A 114 13.33 -0.58 21.66
C ARG A 114 13.55 0.56 22.66
N LEU A 115 12.52 0.92 23.43
CA LEU A 115 12.57 1.98 24.46
C LEU A 115 13.37 1.61 25.72
N LYS A 116 13.54 0.32 26.02
CA LYS A 116 14.28 -0.16 27.20
C LYS A 116 15.80 -0.28 26.99
N VAL A 117 16.30 0.08 25.80
CA VAL A 117 17.73 0.01 25.44
C VAL A 117 18.43 1.37 25.63
N GLU A 118 17.73 2.35 26.22
CA GLU A 118 18.34 3.57 26.77
C GLU A 118 18.49 3.50 28.30
#